data_AF-A0A7K2Q516-F1
#
_entry.id   AF-A0A7K2Q516-F1
#
_cell.length_a   1.000
_cell.length_b   1.000
_cell.length_c   1.000
_cell.angle_alpha   90.00
_cell.angle_beta   90.00
_cell.angle_gamma   90.00
#
_symmetry.space_group_name_H-M   'P 1'
#
loop_
_entity.id
_entity.type
_entity.pdbx_description
1 polymer ?
#
loop_
_entity_poly.entity_id
_entity_poly.type
_entity_poly.pdbx_seq_one_letter_code
_entity_poly.pdbx_strand_id
1 'polypeptide(L)' 'MSQRPAPAFAYEEQHRAEGLAQRAAAIAAEPDHPSRPSLGHYREFARLAFEAAAAHAEQPEGRP' A
#
# COMPACT_ATOMS: atom_id res chain seq x y z
N MET A 1 -7.32 -19.83 -11.28
CA MET A 1 -6.88 -18.51 -10.78
C MET A 1 -5.39 -18.40 -11.07
N SER A 2 -4.97 -17.51 -11.98
CA SER A 2 -3.55 -17.32 -12.27
C SER A 2 -2.92 -16.53 -11.13
N GLN A 3 -1.95 -17.15 -10.45
CA GLN A 3 -1.19 -16.51 -9.38
C GLN A 3 -0.32 -15.40 -10.02
N ARG A 4 -0.54 -14.15 -9.62
CA ARG A 4 0.29 -13.02 -10.09
C ARG A 4 1.75 -13.26 -9.66
N PRO A 5 2.76 -12.98 -10.52
CA PRO A 5 4.15 -13.06 -10.10
C PRO A 5 4.39 -12.18 -8.87
N ALA A 6 5.15 -12.67 -7.89
CA ALA A 6 5.43 -11.94 -6.65
C ALA A 6 5.94 -10.50 -6.89
N PRO A 7 6.83 -10.22 -7.87
CA PRO A 7 7.27 -8.85 -8.17
C PRO A 7 6.15 -7.94 -8.71
N ALA A 8 5.24 -8.48 -9.52
CA ALA A 8 4.12 -7.71 -10.05
C ALA A 8 3.13 -7.35 -8.93
N PHE A 9 2.87 -8.29 -8.02
CA PHE A 9 2.05 -8.04 -6.84
C PHE A 9 2.71 -7.02 -5.90
N ALA A 10 4.02 -7.12 -5.66
CA ALA A 10 4.76 -6.17 -4.83
C ALA A 10 4.68 -4.75 -5.38
N TYR A 11 4.85 -4.59 -6.70
CA TYR A 11 4.71 -3.30 -7.37
C TYR A 11 3.30 -2.71 -7.23
N GLU A 12 2.27 -3.51 -7.44
CA GLU A 12 0.88 -3.08 -7.29
C GLU A 12 0.56 -2.65 -5.85
N GLU A 13 1.03 -3.40 -4.86
CA GLU A 13 0.84 -3.09 -3.45
C GLU A 13 1.63 -1.84 -3.02
N GLN A 14 2.84 -1.63 -3.55
CA GLN A 14 3.58 -0.40 -3.32
C GLN A 14 2.82 0.82 -3.87
N HIS A 15 2.35 0.74 -5.12
CA HIS A 15 1.58 1.83 -5.73
C HIS A 15 0.27 2.10 -4.96
N ARG A 16 -0.40 1.05 -4.49
CA ARG A 16 -1.58 1.16 -3.63
C ARG A 16 -1.24 1.89 -2.32
N ALA A 17 -0.12 1.52 -1.69
CA ALA A 17 0.34 2.12 -0.44
C ALA A 17 0.62 3.62 -0.58
N GLU A 18 1.32 4.00 -1.65
CA GLU A 18 1.64 5.40 -1.97
C GLU A 18 0.37 6.24 -2.16
N GLY A 19 -0.60 5.74 -2.92
CA GLY A 19 -1.89 6.43 -3.12
C GLY A 19 -2.67 6.62 -1.82
N LEU A 20 -2.68 5.60 -0.94
CA LEU A 20 -3.32 5.69 0.38
C LEU A 20 -2.61 6.69 1.30
N ALA A 21 -1.27 6.71 1.28
CA ALA A 21 -0.47 7.65 2.05
C ALA A 21 -0.69 9.10 1.60
N GLN A 22 -0.74 9.35 0.29
CA GLN A 22 -1.06 10.67 -0.27
C GLN A 22 -2.46 11.12 0.15
N ARG A 23 -3.45 10.23 0.09
CA ARG A 23 -4.81 10.55 0.53
C ARG A 23 -4.88 10.85 2.03
N ALA A 24 -4.17 10.07 2.85
CA ALA A 24 -4.07 10.33 4.29
C ALA A 24 -3.41 11.68 4.58
N ALA A 25 -2.38 12.07 3.84
CA ALA A 25 -1.73 13.37 3.97
C ALA A 25 -2.68 14.52 3.63
N ALA A 26 -3.44 14.42 2.54
CA ALA A 26 -4.45 15.42 2.16
C ALA A 26 -5.53 15.58 3.25
N ILE A 27 -6.07 14.47 3.76
CA ILE A 27 -7.07 14.49 4.85
C ILE A 27 -6.48 15.09 6.13
N ALA A 28 -5.22 14.81 6.44
CA ALA A 28 -4.57 15.33 7.63
C ALA A 28 -4.34 16.84 7.57
N ALA A 29 -4.02 17.36 6.38
CA ALA A 29 -3.75 18.78 6.12
C ALA A 29 -5.00 19.67 6.24
N GLU A 30 -6.19 19.09 6.11
CA GLU A 30 -7.48 19.81 6.18
C GLU A 30 -8.29 19.37 7.42
N PRO A 31 -8.38 20.22 8.48
CA PRO A 31 -9.14 19.90 9.69
C PRO A 31 -10.62 19.59 9.47
N ASP A 32 -11.24 20.20 8.47
CA ASP A 32 -12.67 20.03 8.16
C ASP A 32 -12.90 19.06 6.98
N HIS A 33 -11.88 18.30 6.58
CA HIS A 33 -12.00 17.36 5.47
C HIS A 33 -13.11 16.32 5.75
N PRO A 34 -14.04 16.08 4.82
CA PRO A 34 -15.20 15.21 5.06
C PRO A 34 -14.82 13.78 5.44
N SER A 35 -13.68 13.29 4.96
CA SER A 35 -13.14 11.95 5.28
C SER A 35 -12.27 11.89 6.55
N ARG A 36 -12.17 12.95 7.36
CA ARG A 36 -11.30 12.99 8.54
C ARG A 36 -11.58 11.89 9.58
N PRO A 37 -12.84 11.49 9.86
CA PRO A 37 -13.11 10.33 10.72
C PRO A 37 -12.46 9.03 10.23
N SER A 38 -12.21 8.92 8.93
CA SER A 38 -11.60 7.73 8.31
C SER A 38 -10.08 7.82 8.16
N LEU A 39 -9.42 8.88 8.64
CA LEU A 39 -7.97 9.07 8.50
C LEU A 39 -7.16 7.89 9.06
N GLY A 40 -7.59 7.32 10.18
CA GLY A 40 -6.97 6.12 10.76
C GLY A 40 -6.97 4.94 9.80
N HIS A 41 -8.08 4.70 9.10
CA HIS A 41 -8.20 3.62 8.11
C HIS A 41 -7.26 3.83 6.91
N TYR A 42 -7.16 5.05 6.39
CA TYR A 42 -6.23 5.33 5.28
C TYR A 42 -4.78 5.05 5.67
N ARG A 43 -4.36 5.44 6.89
CA ARG A 43 -3.02 5.17 7.41
C ARG A 43 -2.77 3.67 7.60
N GLU A 44 -3.74 2.97 8.17
CA GLU A 44 -3.62 1.54 8.42
C GLU A 44 -3.56 0.73 7.12
N PHE A 45 -4.42 1.03 6.14
CA PHE A 45 -4.36 0.36 4.85
C PHE A 45 -3.09 0.70 4.07
N ALA A 46 -2.55 1.92 4.19
CA ALA A 46 -1.25 2.26 3.60
C ALA A 46 -0.13 1.41 4.22
N ARG A 47 -0.11 1.26 5.55
CA ARG A 47 0.84 0.40 6.27
C ARG A 47 0.78 -1.04 5.78
N LEU A 48 -0.42 -1.62 5.75
CA LEU A 48 -0.63 -3.01 5.30
C LEU A 48 -0.20 -3.22 3.85
N ALA A 49 -0.43 -2.23 2.98
CA ALA A 49 0.00 -2.28 1.58
C ALA A 49 1.53 -2.24 1.45
N PHE A 50 2.23 -1.38 2.21
CA PHE A 50 3.69 -1.38 2.24
C PHE A 50 4.27 -2.69 2.77
N GLU A 51 3.66 -3.27 3.81
CA GLU A 51 4.07 -4.57 4.35
C GLU A 51 3.89 -5.70 3.33
N ALA A 52 2.76 -5.71 2.61
CA ALA A 52 2.54 -6.66 1.53
C ALA A 52 3.55 -6.47 0.39
N ALA A 53 3.82 -5.24 -0.02
CA ALA A 53 4.82 -4.95 -1.04
C ALA A 53 6.21 -5.50 -0.62
N ALA A 54 6.64 -5.21 0.60
CA ALA A 54 7.92 -5.67 1.12
C ALA A 54 8.01 -7.20 1.21
N ALA A 55 6.94 -7.87 1.66
CA ALA A 55 6.91 -9.33 1.78
C ALA A 55 7.00 -10.07 0.44
N HIS A 56 6.68 -9.40 -0.67
CA HIS A 56 6.64 -9.99 -2.00
C HIS A 56 7.67 -9.38 -2.97
N ALA A 57 8.50 -8.43 -2.50
CA ALA A 57 9.50 -7.74 -3.31
C ALA A 57 10.67 -8.66 -3.70
N GLU A 58 10.99 -9.68 -2.91
CA GLU A 58 12.05 -10.65 -3.22
C GLU A 58 11.49 -11.88 -3.93
N GLN A 59 12.11 -12.22 -5.07
CA GLN A 59 12.00 -13.57 -5.63
C GLN A 59 13.00 -14.47 -4.90
N PRO A 60 12.64 -15.70 -4.48
CA PRO A 60 13.67 -16.67 -4.12
C PRO A 60 14.58 -16.84 -5.33
N GLU A 61 15.89 -16.61 -5.14
CA GLU A 61 16.89 -16.69 -6.21
C GLU A 61 16.66 -17.93 -7.06
N GLY A 62 16.55 -17.71 -8.37
CA GLY A 62 16.41 -18.78 -9.34
C GLY A 62 17.55 -19.76 -9.15
N ARG A 63 17.21 -20.96 -8.70
CA ARG A 63 18.17 -22.06 -8.58
C ARG A 63 18.67 -22.45 -9.97
N PRO A 64 20.00 -22.55 -10.23
CA PRO A 64 20.49 -23.43 -11.28
C PRO A 64 20.32 -24.91 -10.87
#